data_AF-A0A357T8P4-F1
#
_entry.id   AF-A0A357T8P4-F1
#
_cell.length_a   1.000
_cell.length_b   1.000
_cell.length_c   1.000
_cell.angle_alpha   90.00
_cell.angle_beta   90.00
_cell.angle_gamma   90.00
#
_symmetry.space_group_name_H-M   'P 1'
#
loop_
_entity.id
_entity.type
_entity.pdbx_description
1 polymer ?
#
loop_
_entity_poly.entity_id
_entity_poly.type
_entity_poly.pdbx_seq_one_letter_code
_entity_poly.pdbx_strand_id
1 'polypeptide(L)'
;ILHNAVAFVKSLGTLVPKVAVVCAVEVVNEAMQATVDAAMLAKMNDRGQIKGCLVDGPLALDNALSLEAAEHKGIKSPVAGLADILLMPNIESGNVLYKGLTYTTQSKSGGVLLGAKAPVVVTSRADSFESKVNSIAMAVLNASNS
;
A
#
# COMPACT_ATOMS: atom_id res chain seq x y z
N ILE A 1 1.57 -10.98 -0.98
CA ILE A 1 0.83 -9.73 -0.68
C ILE A 1 0.98 -8.73 -1.83
N LEU A 2 2.21 -8.28 -2.13
CA LEU A 2 2.47 -7.23 -3.12
C LEU A 2 1.84 -7.48 -4.50
N HIS A 3 1.99 -8.67 -5.09
CA HIS A 3 1.39 -8.99 -6.39
C HIS A 3 -0.13 -8.80 -6.43
N ASN A 4 -0.84 -9.20 -5.38
CA ASN A 4 -2.30 -9.02 -5.30
C ASN A 4 -2.66 -7.53 -5.23
N ALA A 5 -1.93 -6.74 -4.42
CA ALA A 5 -2.16 -5.31 -4.30
C ALA A 5 -1.90 -4.57 -5.63
N VAL A 6 -0.80 -4.91 -6.31
CA VAL A 6 -0.44 -4.33 -7.62
C VAL A 6 -1.48 -4.67 -8.68
N ALA A 7 -1.92 -5.93 -8.75
CA ALA A 7 -2.97 -6.34 -9.69
C ALA A 7 -4.29 -5.60 -9.42
N PHE A 8 -4.66 -5.45 -8.15
CA PHE A 8 -5.85 -4.71 -7.76
C PHE A 8 -5.77 -3.23 -8.11
N VAL A 9 -4.68 -2.54 -7.78
CA VAL A 9 -4.56 -1.10 -8.11
C VAL A 9 -4.50 -0.87 -9.62
N LYS A 10 -3.95 -1.82 -10.39
CA LYS A 10 -4.06 -1.82 -11.85
C LYS A 10 -5.50 -1.98 -12.35
N SER A 11 -6.29 -2.84 -11.71
CA SER A 11 -7.70 -3.04 -12.06
C SER A 11 -8.55 -1.79 -11.78
N LEU A 12 -8.05 -0.86 -10.96
CA LEU A 12 -8.64 0.47 -10.75
C LEU A 12 -8.20 1.54 -11.78
N GLY A 13 -7.32 1.20 -12.73
CA GLY A 13 -6.88 2.09 -13.81
C GLY A 13 -5.46 2.63 -13.68
N THR A 14 -4.74 2.35 -12.60
CA THR A 14 -3.35 2.81 -12.42
C THR A 14 -2.38 1.89 -13.18
N LEU A 15 -1.85 2.36 -14.31
CA LEU A 15 -1.01 1.55 -15.21
C LEU A 15 0.29 1.06 -14.58
N VAL A 16 0.95 1.89 -13.78
CA VAL A 16 2.22 1.56 -13.08
C VAL A 16 2.09 2.00 -11.62
N PRO A 17 1.55 1.14 -10.75
CA PRO A 17 1.42 1.46 -9.33
C PRO A 17 2.78 1.70 -8.68
N LYS A 18 2.86 2.70 -7.81
CA LYS A 18 4.01 3.01 -6.97
C LYS A 18 3.78 2.45 -5.56
N VAL A 19 4.65 1.55 -5.13
CA VAL A 19 4.53 0.85 -3.85
C VAL A 19 5.62 1.33 -2.91
N ALA A 20 5.22 2.01 -1.83
CA ALA A 20 6.11 2.31 -0.71
C ALA A 20 6.03 1.16 0.30
N VAL A 21 7.17 0.53 0.58
CA VAL A 21 7.28 -0.43 1.70
C VAL A 21 7.60 0.35 2.96
N VAL A 22 6.58 0.47 3.82
CA VAL A 22 6.58 1.42 4.92
C VAL A 22 7.35 0.87 6.12
N CYS A 23 8.22 1.71 6.68
CA CYS A 23 9.05 1.43 7.85
C CYS A 23 9.06 2.63 8.80
N ALA A 24 9.65 2.46 9.99
CA ALA A 24 9.81 3.56 10.94
C ALA A 24 10.95 4.54 10.57
N VAL A 25 11.88 4.09 9.72
CA VAL A 25 13.07 4.84 9.27
C VAL A 25 13.31 4.57 7.79
N GLU A 26 14.11 5.42 7.15
CA GLU A 26 14.40 5.41 5.71
C GLU A 26 15.69 4.66 5.34
N VAL A 27 16.44 4.22 6.35
CA VAL A 27 17.72 3.53 6.18
C VAL A 27 17.58 2.08 6.58
N VAL A 28 18.24 1.20 5.84
CA VAL A 28 18.32 -0.22 6.21
C VAL A 28 19.05 -0.36 7.54
N ASN A 29 18.38 -0.97 8.51
CA ASN A 29 18.90 -1.27 9.82
C ASN A 29 18.72 -2.77 10.07
N GLU A 30 19.82 -3.50 10.17
CA GLU A 30 19.81 -4.96 10.36
C GLU A 30 19.11 -5.39 11.67
N ALA A 31 19.07 -4.52 12.68
CA ALA A 31 18.33 -4.76 13.91
C ALA A 31 16.80 -4.56 13.76
N MET A 32 16.34 -4.08 12.60
CA MET A 32 14.94 -3.83 12.28
C MET A 32 14.55 -4.58 11.01
N GLN A 33 14.03 -5.80 11.17
CA GLN A 33 13.66 -6.71 10.07
C GLN A 33 12.81 -6.05 8.98
N ALA A 34 11.87 -5.17 9.35
CA ALA A 34 11.02 -4.45 8.40
C ALA A 34 11.83 -3.68 7.35
N THR A 35 12.94 -3.05 7.75
CA THR A 35 13.80 -2.28 6.83
C THR A 35 14.60 -3.17 5.89
N VAL A 36 14.99 -4.35 6.36
CA VAL A 36 15.67 -5.38 5.55
C VAL A 36 14.70 -5.94 4.52
N ASP A 37 13.48 -6.29 4.94
CA ASP A 37 12.41 -6.78 4.05
C ASP A 37 12.04 -5.74 2.99
N ALA A 38 11.94 -4.47 3.37
CA ALA A 38 11.69 -3.37 2.45
C ALA A 38 12.76 -3.24 1.37
N ALA A 39 14.04 -3.24 1.77
CA ALA A 39 15.16 -3.17 0.83
C ALA A 39 15.23 -4.40 -0.09
N MET A 40 14.92 -5.59 0.42
CA MET A 40 14.84 -6.80 -0.40
C MET A 40 13.74 -6.68 -1.45
N LEU A 41 12.54 -6.22 -1.07
CA LEU A 41 11.42 -6.04 -2.01
C LEU A 41 11.74 -5.01 -3.10
N ALA A 42 12.33 -3.87 -2.72
CA ALA A 42 12.80 -2.87 -3.68
C ALA A 42 13.83 -3.49 -4.64
N LYS A 43 14.81 -4.24 -4.12
CA LYS A 43 15.82 -4.88 -4.96
C LYS A 43 15.26 -5.97 -5.88
N MET A 44 14.25 -6.70 -5.43
CA MET A 44 13.54 -7.69 -6.24
C MET A 44 12.78 -7.02 -7.41
N ASN A 45 12.23 -5.82 -7.20
CA ASN A 45 11.61 -5.03 -8.26
C ASN A 45 12.65 -4.50 -9.25
N ASP A 46 13.76 -3.94 -8.78
CA ASP A 46 14.88 -3.50 -9.63
C ASP A 46 15.41 -4.62 -10.52
N ARG A 47 15.48 -5.84 -9.99
CA ARG A 47 15.94 -7.04 -10.71
C ARG A 47 14.87 -7.65 -11.61
N GLY A 48 13.68 -7.05 -11.68
CA GLY A 48 12.57 -7.51 -12.51
C GLY A 48 11.90 -8.79 -12.02
N GLN A 49 12.10 -9.20 -10.76
CA GLN A 49 11.38 -10.33 -10.15
C GLN A 49 9.96 -9.92 -9.80
N ILE A 50 9.79 -8.70 -9.27
CA ILE A 50 8.50 -8.05 -9.10
C ILE A 50 8.30 -7.11 -10.30
N LYS A 51 7.21 -7.28 -11.03
CA LYS A 51 6.97 -6.59 -12.30
C LYS A 51 5.66 -5.79 -12.27
N GLY A 52 5.59 -4.80 -13.17
CA GLY A 52 4.36 -4.06 -13.43
C GLY A 52 4.04 -3.00 -12.38
N CYS A 53 5.00 -2.65 -11.53
CA CYS A 53 4.94 -1.58 -10.55
C CYS A 53 6.35 -1.04 -10.31
N LEU A 54 6.43 0.09 -9.61
CA LEU A 54 7.65 0.58 -8.97
C LEU A 54 7.54 0.28 -7.48
N VAL A 55 8.60 -0.25 -6.89
CA VAL A 55 8.65 -0.55 -5.46
C VAL A 55 9.86 0.13 -4.87
N ASP A 56 9.66 0.84 -3.77
CA ASP A 56 10.77 1.40 -3.01
C ASP A 56 10.51 1.32 -1.51
N GLY A 57 11.59 1.30 -0.74
CA GLY A 57 11.59 1.13 0.69
C GLY A 57 12.98 0.77 1.21
N PRO A 58 13.27 1.00 2.49
CA PRO A 58 12.32 1.45 3.52
C PRO A 58 11.96 2.93 3.40
N LEU A 59 10.67 3.26 3.53
CA LEU A 59 10.17 4.63 3.55
C LEU A 59 9.32 4.87 4.79
N ALA A 60 9.54 5.98 5.50
CA ALA A 60 8.59 6.44 6.49
C ALA A 60 7.29 6.94 5.82
N LEU A 61 6.20 6.97 6.59
CA LEU A 61 4.86 7.26 6.08
C LEU A 61 4.75 8.66 5.45
N ASP A 62 5.37 9.66 6.07
CA ASP A 62 5.44 11.03 5.58
C ASP A 62 6.12 11.10 4.20
N ASN A 63 7.25 10.41 4.04
CA ASN A 63 7.99 10.39 2.79
C ASN A 63 7.31 9.56 1.70
N ALA A 64 6.45 8.61 2.06
CA ALA A 64 5.66 7.87 1.09
C ALA A 64 4.52 8.73 0.51
N LEU A 65 4.01 9.69 1.28
CA LEU A 65 2.79 10.45 0.96
C LEU A 65 3.02 11.92 0.59
N SER A 66 4.15 12.51 0.99
CA SER A 66 4.47 13.93 0.75
C SER A 66 5.79 14.08 -0.01
N LEU A 67 5.70 14.69 -1.20
CA LEU A 67 6.88 15.10 -1.99
C LEU A 67 7.77 16.05 -1.19
N GLU A 68 7.18 17.02 -0.50
CA GLU A 68 7.90 17.99 0.33
C GLU A 68 8.70 17.30 1.45
N ALA A 69 8.10 16.34 2.15
CA ALA A 69 8.79 15.59 3.21
C ALA A 69 9.95 14.75 2.64
N ALA A 70 9.74 14.12 1.49
CA ALA A 70 10.76 13.36 0.80
C ALA A 70 11.94 14.25 0.34
N GLU A 71 11.64 15.43 -0.22
CA GLU A 71 12.65 16.41 -0.66
C GLU A 71 13.45 16.97 0.52
N HIS A 72 12.79 17.33 1.63
CA HIS A 72 13.46 17.79 2.85
C HIS A 72 14.44 16.77 3.44
N LYS A 73 14.15 15.47 3.29
CA LYS A 73 15.05 14.39 3.69
C LYS A 73 16.03 13.95 2.58
N GLY A 74 15.98 14.57 1.41
CA GLY A 74 16.87 14.28 0.28
C GLY A 74 16.64 12.91 -0.37
N ILE A 75 15.43 12.35 -0.24
CA ILE A 75 15.09 11.01 -0.74
C ILE A 75 14.86 11.08 -2.25
N LYS A 76 15.71 10.40 -3.01
CA LYS A 76 15.60 10.29 -4.46
C LYS A 76 14.97 8.97 -4.84
N SER A 77 13.67 9.01 -5.09
CA SER A 77 12.87 7.84 -5.41
C SER A 77 11.72 8.21 -6.34
N PRO A 78 11.39 7.37 -7.34
CA PRO A 78 10.19 7.58 -8.14
C PRO A 78 8.90 7.23 -7.39
N VAL A 79 8.99 6.67 -6.17
CA VAL A 79 7.86 6.29 -5.30
C VAL A 79 7.62 7.32 -4.19
N ALA A 80 8.69 7.92 -3.65
CA ALA A 80 8.58 8.87 -2.54
C ALA A 80 7.65 10.05 -2.89
N GLY A 81 6.74 10.37 -1.97
CA GLY A 81 5.72 11.40 -2.10
C GLY A 81 4.56 11.06 -3.05
N LEU A 82 4.61 9.90 -3.71
CA LEU A 82 3.72 9.55 -4.81
C LEU A 82 3.14 8.13 -4.67
N ALA A 83 3.19 7.53 -3.48
CA ALA A 83 2.79 6.14 -3.31
C ALA A 83 1.29 5.92 -3.60
N ASP A 84 0.99 4.96 -4.48
CA ASP A 84 -0.36 4.44 -4.71
C ASP A 84 -0.71 3.32 -3.72
N ILE A 85 0.31 2.57 -3.28
CA ILE A 85 0.20 1.46 -2.34
C ILE A 85 1.17 1.67 -1.18
N LEU A 86 0.64 1.60 0.04
CA LEU A 86 1.44 1.56 1.27
C LEU A 86 1.49 0.10 1.77
N LEU A 87 2.61 -0.58 1.57
CA LEU A 87 2.81 -1.92 2.10
C LEU A 87 3.30 -1.82 3.56
N MET A 88 2.43 -2.16 4.50
CA MET A 88 2.71 -2.12 5.93
C MET A 88 3.61 -3.31 6.34
N PRO A 89 4.48 -3.13 7.36
CA PRO A 89 5.43 -4.16 7.77
C PRO A 89 4.77 -5.30 8.54
N ASN A 90 3.62 -5.04 9.18
CA ASN A 90 2.85 -6.02 9.94
C ASN A 90 1.37 -5.59 10.06
N ILE A 91 0.56 -6.47 10.65
CA ILE A 91 -0.89 -6.26 10.78
C ILE A 91 -1.20 -5.15 11.78
N GLU A 92 -0.40 -4.99 12.82
CA GLU A 92 -0.57 -3.97 13.86
C GLU A 92 -0.45 -2.57 13.26
N SER A 93 0.63 -2.30 12.53
CA SER A 93 0.86 -1.03 11.83
C SER A 93 -0.25 -0.74 10.82
N GLY A 94 -0.67 -1.75 10.03
CA GLY A 94 -1.75 -1.56 9.06
C GLY A 94 -3.11 -1.29 9.70
N ASN A 95 -3.46 -2.00 10.77
CA ASN A 95 -4.72 -1.79 11.48
C ASN A 95 -4.74 -0.45 12.24
N VAL A 96 -3.61 -0.03 12.84
CA VAL A 96 -3.48 1.28 13.47
C VAL A 96 -3.63 2.39 12.42
N LEU A 97 -2.97 2.28 11.26
CA LEU A 97 -3.10 3.27 10.20
C LEU A 97 -4.55 3.33 9.66
N TYR A 98 -5.16 2.17 9.38
CA TYR A 98 -6.54 2.09 8.91
C TYR A 98 -7.51 2.79 9.87
N LYS A 99 -7.42 2.49 11.17
CA LYS A 99 -8.27 3.12 12.18
C LYS A 99 -7.92 4.60 12.37
N GLY A 100 -6.63 4.94 12.36
CA GLY A 100 -6.16 6.33 12.40
C GLY A 100 -6.85 7.15 11.31
N LEU A 101 -6.76 6.72 10.05
CA LEU A 101 -7.44 7.39 8.94
C LEU A 101 -8.96 7.43 9.13
N THR A 102 -9.58 6.31 9.51
CA THR A 102 -11.04 6.20 9.67
C THR A 102 -11.59 7.15 10.74
N TYR A 103 -10.87 7.34 11.85
CA TYR A 103 -11.36 8.13 13.00
C TYR A 103 -10.82 9.56 13.06
N THR A 104 -9.72 9.87 12.37
CA THR A 104 -9.06 11.20 12.45
C THR A 104 -9.16 12.01 11.16
N THR A 105 -9.65 11.40 10.07
CA THR A 105 -9.79 12.07 8.78
C THR A 105 -11.19 11.86 8.21
N GLN A 106 -11.55 12.65 7.20
CA GLN A 106 -12.79 12.45 6.43
C GLN A 106 -12.58 11.46 5.25
N SER A 107 -11.57 10.60 5.34
CA SER A 107 -11.25 9.65 4.28
C SER A 107 -12.37 8.63 4.11
N LYS A 108 -12.73 8.36 2.87
CA LYS A 108 -13.62 7.26 2.50
C LYS A 108 -12.79 5.99 2.37
N SER A 109 -13.23 4.93 3.02
CA SER A 109 -12.55 3.64 3.00
C SER A 109 -13.44 2.54 2.43
N GLY A 110 -12.79 1.45 2.04
CA GLY A 110 -13.40 0.19 1.61
C GLY A 110 -12.36 -0.92 1.70
N GLY A 111 -12.79 -2.15 1.89
CA GLY A 111 -11.92 -3.30 2.10
C GLY A 111 -12.32 -4.49 1.24
N VAL A 112 -11.35 -5.11 0.59
CA VAL A 112 -11.53 -6.34 -0.17
C VAL A 112 -10.38 -7.31 0.11
N LEU A 113 -10.72 -8.58 0.30
CA LEU A 113 -9.75 -9.66 0.41
C LEU A 113 -9.43 -10.17 -0.99
N LEU A 114 -8.14 -10.21 -1.30
CA LEU A 114 -7.58 -10.56 -2.62
C LEU A 114 -6.79 -11.87 -2.55
N GLY A 115 -6.76 -12.60 -3.67
CA GLY A 115 -6.02 -13.86 -3.81
C GLY A 115 -6.89 -15.13 -3.74
N ALA A 116 -8.18 -15.00 -3.44
CA ALA A 116 -9.16 -16.05 -3.70
C ALA A 116 -9.55 -16.05 -5.20
N LYS A 117 -10.28 -17.08 -5.65
CA LYS A 117 -10.77 -17.17 -7.05
C LYS A 117 -11.72 -16.03 -7.45
N ALA A 118 -12.34 -15.38 -6.47
CA ALA A 118 -13.18 -14.20 -6.65
C ALA A 118 -12.91 -13.22 -5.49
N PRO A 119 -13.15 -11.91 -5.66
CA PRO A 119 -12.98 -10.93 -4.59
C PRO A 119 -13.96 -11.22 -3.44
N VAL A 120 -13.48 -11.12 -2.20
CA VAL A 120 -14.31 -11.33 -1.00
C VAL A 120 -14.41 -10.03 -0.22
N VAL A 121 -15.63 -9.53 -0.02
CA VAL A 121 -15.88 -8.36 0.83
C VAL A 121 -15.94 -8.82 2.28
N VAL A 122 -15.10 -8.25 3.13
CA VAL A 122 -15.09 -8.52 4.57
C VAL A 122 -15.43 -7.22 5.28
N THR A 123 -16.57 -7.21 5.97
CA THR A 123 -17.05 -6.02 6.70
C THR A 123 -16.77 -6.15 8.19
N SER A 124 -16.34 -5.07 8.82
CA SER A 124 -16.35 -4.91 10.28
C SER A 124 -17.75 -4.50 10.76
N ARG A 125 -18.08 -4.90 12.00
CA ARG A 125 -19.32 -4.44 12.68
C ARG A 125 -19.37 -2.92 12.83
N ALA A 126 -18.21 -2.26 12.90
CA ALA A 126 -18.10 -0.82 13.04
C ALA A 126 -18.15 -0.06 11.70
N ASP A 127 -18.21 -0.74 10.55
CA ASP A 127 -18.18 -0.08 9.25
C ASP A 127 -19.50 0.65 8.96
N SER A 128 -19.37 1.88 8.46
CA SER A 128 -20.48 2.68 7.95
C SER A 128 -21.12 2.02 6.71
N PHE A 129 -22.35 2.43 6.40
CA PHE A 129 -23.00 2.02 5.15
C PHE A 129 -22.14 2.33 3.92
N GLU A 130 -21.56 3.53 3.87
CA GLU A 130 -20.69 3.98 2.78
C GLU A 130 -19.45 3.09 2.62
N SER A 131 -18.79 2.71 3.71
CA SER A 131 -17.61 1.82 3.64
C SER A 131 -17.96 0.45 3.05
N LYS A 132 -19.14 -0.09 3.38
CA LYS A 132 -19.63 -1.35 2.79
C LYS A 132 -19.92 -1.21 1.29
N VAL A 133 -20.54 -0.11 0.88
CA VAL A 133 -20.79 0.18 -0.55
C VAL A 133 -19.47 0.31 -1.32
N ASN A 134 -18.50 1.06 -0.78
CA ASN A 134 -17.18 1.20 -1.38
C ASN A 134 -16.47 -0.15 -1.53
N SER A 135 -16.57 -1.01 -0.50
CA SER A 135 -15.99 -2.36 -0.53
C SER A 135 -16.59 -3.22 -1.65
N ILE A 136 -17.92 -3.14 -1.86
CA ILE A 136 -18.60 -3.83 -2.95
C ILE A 136 -18.15 -3.27 -4.31
N ALA A 137 -18.08 -1.94 -4.45
CA ALA A 137 -17.62 -1.30 -5.68
C ALA A 137 -16.18 -1.73 -6.04
N MET A 138 -15.27 -1.75 -5.06
CA MET A 138 -13.90 -2.26 -5.22
C MET A 138 -13.88 -3.72 -5.66
N ALA A 139 -14.72 -4.57 -5.08
CA ALA A 139 -14.83 -5.97 -5.48
C ALA A 139 -15.32 -6.13 -6.93
N VAL A 140 -16.33 -5.37 -7.34
CA VAL A 140 -16.86 -5.40 -8.73
C VAL A 140 -15.80 -4.94 -9.73
N LEU A 141 -15.11 -3.82 -9.44
CA LEU A 141 -14.05 -3.32 -10.30
C LEU A 141 -12.91 -4.34 -10.43
N ASN A 142 -12.53 -4.98 -9.32
CA ASN A 142 -11.54 -6.04 -9.37
C ASN A 142 -12.00 -7.19 -10.26
N ALA A 143 -13.22 -7.71 -10.06
CA ALA A 143 -13.74 -8.84 -10.84
C ALA A 143 -13.89 -8.54 -12.34
N SER A 144 -14.20 -7.29 -12.70
CA SER A 144 -14.45 -6.90 -14.10
C SER A 144 -13.17 -6.74 -14.92
N ASN A 145 -12.05 -6.47 -14.24
CA ASN A 145 -10.75 -6.17 -14.84
C ASN A 145 -9.66 -7.21 -14.47
N SER A 146 -10.07 -8.36 -13.90
CA SER A 146 -9.21 -9.51 -13.57
C SER A 146 -9.04 -10.45 -14.75
#